data_AF-A0A2E4J2D3-F1
#
_entry.id   AF-A0A2E4J2D3-F1
#
_cell.length_a   1.000
_cell.length_b   1.000
_cell.length_c   1.000
_cell.angle_alpha   90.00
_cell.angle_beta   90.00
_cell.angle_gamma   90.00
#
_symmetry.space_group_name_H-M   'P 1'
#
loop_
_entity.id
_entity.type
_entity.pdbx_description
1 polymer ?
#
loop_
_entity_poly.entity_id
_entity_poly.type
_entity_poly.pdbx_seq_one_letter_code
_entity_poly.pdbx_strand_id
1 'polypeptide(L)'
;MNRIAIIGSGGSEKSTLAVEIGKALDLPVYHLDKHFWDSGWVETEQGKWEEIQREICSKSKWVMHGNYGGTMDVRLSSCDTVVFLDLPRVLCIFRTIKQAFCYRNTTRPDLAAGYPERITAEFIRWMWEYLKVRRPKILDKLDGLLGS
;
A
#
# COMPACT_ATOMS: atom_id res chain seq x y z
N MET A 1 7.76 18.34 -2.72
CA MET A 1 7.19 17.00 -2.54
C MET A 1 6.01 17.12 -1.60
N ASN A 2 4.79 17.03 -2.13
CA ASN A 2 3.55 17.15 -1.37
C ASN A 2 2.60 15.98 -1.59
N ARG A 3 2.75 15.24 -2.71
CA ARG A 3 1.87 14.14 -3.10
C ARG A 3 2.71 12.89 -3.36
N ILE A 4 2.80 12.04 -2.33
CA ILE A 4 3.75 10.92 -2.28
C ILE A 4 3.02 9.60 -2.36
N ALA A 5 3.29 8.81 -3.39
CA ALA A 5 2.80 7.45 -3.53
C ALA A 5 3.87 6.45 -3.05
N ILE A 6 3.55 5.62 -2.05
CA ILE A 6 4.45 4.57 -1.54
C ILE A 6 3.91 3.21 -1.97
N ILE A 7 4.69 2.50 -2.78
CA ILE A 7 4.33 1.20 -3.36
C ILE A 7 5.34 0.12 -2.96
N GLY A 8 4.91 -1.15 -2.97
CA GLY A 8 5.73 -2.26 -2.49
C GLY A 8 4.92 -3.43 -1.94
N SER A 9 5.56 -4.59 -1.81
CA SER A 9 4.93 -5.83 -1.36
C SER A 9 4.39 -5.75 0.08
N GLY A 10 3.56 -6.72 0.48
CA GLY A 10 3.25 -6.93 1.90
C GLY A 10 4.54 -7.12 2.70
N GLY A 11 4.60 -6.68 3.96
CA GLY A 11 5.82 -6.83 4.78
C GLY A 11 7.02 -5.97 4.37
N SER A 12 6.88 -5.09 3.38
CA SER A 12 7.96 -4.15 2.98
C SER A 12 8.03 -2.88 3.83
N GLU A 13 7.27 -2.80 4.93
CA GLU A 13 7.27 -1.67 5.90
C GLU A 13 6.77 -0.32 5.34
N LYS A 14 5.99 -0.33 4.25
CA LYS A 14 5.38 0.89 3.66
C LYS A 14 4.65 1.75 4.67
N SER A 15 3.88 1.15 5.58
CA SER A 15 3.05 1.88 6.54
C SER A 15 3.90 2.63 7.57
N THR A 16 5.03 2.06 7.97
CA THR A 16 6.00 2.71 8.84
C THR A 16 6.63 3.89 8.12
N LEU A 17 7.12 3.67 6.89
CA LEU A 17 7.70 4.73 6.06
C LEU A 17 6.69 5.86 5.78
N ALA A 18 5.42 5.52 5.53
CA ALA A 18 4.36 6.50 5.28
C ALA A 18 4.14 7.41 6.49
N VAL A 19 4.14 6.84 7.70
CA VAL A 19 4.01 7.60 8.95
C VAL A 19 5.24 8.48 9.20
N GLU A 20 6.43 7.96 8.95
CA GLU A 20 7.67 8.73 9.10
C GLU A 20 7.73 9.91 8.14
N ILE A 21 7.44 9.69 6.85
CA ILE A 21 7.37 10.74 5.83
C ILE A 21 6.27 11.74 6.17
N GLY A 22 5.08 11.26 6.55
CA GLY A 22 3.95 12.12 6.94
C GLY A 22 4.30 13.05 8.10
N LYS A 23 4.99 12.53 9.12
CA LYS A 23 5.48 13.33 10.25
C LYS A 23 6.58 14.31 9.84
N ALA A 24 7.57 13.86 9.07
CA ALA A 24 8.71 14.68 8.69
C ALA A 24 8.34 15.86 7.77
N LEU A 25 7.29 15.70 6.97
CA LEU A 25 6.87 16.69 5.96
C LEU A 25 5.54 17.37 6.27
N ASP A 26 4.94 17.07 7.42
CA ASP A 26 3.60 17.54 7.81
C ASP A 26 2.55 17.26 6.72
N LEU A 27 2.47 15.99 6.30
CA LEU A 27 1.55 15.52 5.27
C LEU A 27 0.53 14.51 5.84
N PRO A 28 -0.75 14.59 5.43
CA PRO A 28 -1.76 13.62 5.83
C PRO A 28 -1.47 12.24 5.23
N VAL A 29 -1.49 11.21 6.07
CA VAL A 29 -1.21 9.82 5.67
C VAL A 29 -2.52 9.05 5.46
N TYR A 30 -2.67 8.48 4.27
CA TYR A 30 -3.80 7.65 3.88
C TYR A 30 -3.34 6.20 3.71
N HIS A 31 -3.88 5.31 4.55
CA HIS A 31 -3.64 3.87 4.49
C HIS A 31 -4.69 3.25 3.56
N LEU A 32 -4.30 2.86 2.34
CA LEU A 32 -5.26 2.37 1.35
C LEU A 32 -6.07 1.16 1.84
N ASP A 33 -5.44 0.28 2.62
CA ASP A 33 -6.11 -0.89 3.20
C ASP A 33 -7.28 -0.50 4.13
N LYS A 34 -7.22 0.65 4.83
CA LYS A 34 -8.34 1.17 5.66
C LYS A 34 -9.54 1.65 4.85
N HIS A 35 -9.33 1.93 3.57
CA HIS A 35 -10.36 2.44 2.67
C HIS A 35 -10.87 1.37 1.70
N PHE A 36 -10.12 0.28 1.53
CA PHE A 36 -10.46 -0.81 0.62
C PHE A 36 -11.26 -1.93 1.28
N TRP A 37 -11.05 -2.15 2.58
CA TRP A 37 -11.74 -3.18 3.34
C TRP A 37 -12.87 -2.57 4.16
N ASP A 38 -14.10 -2.92 3.82
CA ASP A 38 -15.28 -2.65 4.63
C ASP A 38 -15.38 -3.66 5.80
N SER A 39 -16.38 -3.48 6.66
CA SER A 39 -16.62 -4.36 7.80
C SER A 39 -16.74 -5.83 7.36
N GLY A 40 -15.93 -6.69 7.98
CA GLY A 40 -15.94 -8.13 7.69
C GLY A 40 -15.01 -8.59 6.55
N TRP A 41 -14.01 -7.79 6.15
CA TRP A 41 -13.10 -8.10 5.02
C TRP A 41 -13.83 -8.17 3.68
N VAL A 42 -14.85 -7.34 3.51
CA VAL A 42 -15.54 -7.16 2.23
C VAL A 42 -14.78 -6.12 1.43
N GLU A 43 -14.45 -6.45 0.18
CA GLU A 43 -13.81 -5.51 -0.73
C GLU A 43 -14.77 -4.36 -1.06
N THR A 44 -14.29 -3.13 -0.99
CA THR A 44 -15.03 -1.97 -1.47
C THR A 44 -15.31 -2.14 -2.97
N GLU A 45 -16.56 -1.89 -3.36
CA GLU A 45 -16.99 -1.94 -4.76
C GLU A 45 -16.05 -1.13 -5.67
N GLN A 46 -15.69 -1.69 -6.83
CA GLN A 46 -14.67 -1.10 -7.71
C GLN A 46 -14.93 0.38 -8.05
N GLY A 47 -16.17 0.75 -8.40
CA GLY A 47 -16.52 2.15 -8.73
C GLY A 47 -16.26 3.10 -7.57
N LYS A 48 -16.69 2.70 -6.37
CA LYS A 48 -16.47 3.43 -5.12
C LYS A 48 -14.98 3.48 -4.75
N TRP A 49 -14.24 2.39 -4.98
CA TRP A 49 -12.81 2.33 -4.70
C TRP A 49 -12.01 3.32 -5.55
N GLU A 50 -12.34 3.40 -6.84
CA GLU A 50 -11.73 4.40 -7.71
C GLU A 50 -12.11 5.84 -7.34
N GLU A 51 -13.36 6.07 -6.92
CA GLU A 51 -13.83 7.38 -6.47
C GLU A 51 -13.06 7.85 -5.23
N ILE A 52 -12.90 6.99 -4.22
CA ILE A 52 -12.09 7.29 -3.02
C ILE A 52 -10.67 7.69 -3.41
N GLN A 53 -10.04 6.96 -4.34
CA GLN A 53 -8.69 7.27 -4.82
C GLN A 53 -8.63 8.64 -5.49
N ARG A 54 -9.60 8.94 -6.36
CA ARG A 54 -9.70 10.24 -7.06
C ARG A 54 -9.92 11.38 -6.08
N GLU A 55 -10.78 11.18 -5.08
CA GLU A 55 -11.04 12.18 -4.04
C GLU A 55 -9.76 12.51 -3.25
N ILE A 56 -9.01 11.50 -2.80
CA ILE A 56 -7.75 11.74 -2.08
C ILE A 56 -6.73 12.39 -3.02
N CYS A 57 -6.61 11.93 -4.27
CA CYS A 57 -5.68 12.48 -5.25
C CYS A 57 -5.96 13.95 -5.60
N SER A 58 -7.22 14.40 -5.51
CA SER A 58 -7.61 15.80 -5.73
C SER A 58 -7.04 16.77 -4.69
N LYS A 59 -6.60 16.26 -3.53
CA LYS A 59 -6.02 17.08 -2.46
C LYS A 59 -4.59 17.49 -2.82
N SER A 60 -4.21 18.70 -2.39
CA SER A 60 -2.87 19.25 -2.68
C SER A 60 -1.73 18.56 -1.92
N LYS A 61 -2.04 17.90 -0.79
CA LYS A 61 -1.09 17.23 0.11
C LYS A 61 -1.58 15.85 0.53
N TRP A 62 -0.74 14.82 0.38
CA TRP A 62 -1.00 13.47 0.85
C TRP A 62 0.22 12.56 0.78
N VAL A 63 0.24 11.56 1.67
CA VAL A 63 1.05 10.34 1.55
C VAL A 63 0.09 9.17 1.44
N MET A 64 0.10 8.45 0.33
CA MET A 64 -0.72 7.25 0.13
C MET A 64 0.19 6.03 0.05
N HIS A 65 -0.10 5.00 0.84
CA HIS A 65 0.62 3.72 0.72
C HIS A 65 -0.34 2.54 0.48
N GLY A 66 0.10 1.61 -0.37
CA GLY A 66 -0.63 0.38 -0.69
C GLY A 66 -0.17 -0.21 -2.02
N ASN A 67 -0.71 -1.38 -2.40
CA ASN A 67 -0.29 -2.08 -3.61
C ASN A 67 -1.48 -2.51 -4.50
N TYR A 68 -2.45 -1.60 -4.63
CA TYR A 68 -3.62 -1.78 -5.47
C TYR A 68 -3.30 -1.41 -6.92
N GLY A 69 -3.06 -2.43 -7.73
CA GLY A 69 -2.62 -2.27 -9.13
C GLY A 69 -3.69 -1.68 -10.04
N GLY A 70 -4.96 -2.02 -9.84
CA GLY A 70 -6.08 -1.56 -10.69
C GLY A 70 -6.31 -0.05 -10.64
N THR A 71 -5.97 0.59 -9.52
CA THR A 71 -6.13 2.05 -9.31
C THR A 71 -4.79 2.78 -9.24
N MET A 72 -3.69 2.11 -9.60
CA MET A 72 -2.34 2.68 -9.44
C MET A 72 -2.13 3.92 -10.31
N ASP A 73 -2.68 3.91 -11.52
CA ASP A 73 -2.52 5.01 -12.49
C ASP A 73 -3.12 6.32 -11.98
N VAL A 74 -4.23 6.27 -11.24
CA VAL A 74 -4.84 7.46 -10.61
C VAL A 74 -3.84 8.14 -9.67
N ARG A 75 -3.09 7.36 -8.88
CA ARG A 75 -2.09 7.89 -7.94
C ARG A 75 -0.83 8.35 -8.66
N LEU A 76 -0.35 7.57 -9.62
CA LEU A 76 0.87 7.88 -10.37
C LEU A 76 0.74 9.19 -11.16
N SER A 77 -0.40 9.40 -11.83
CA SER A 77 -0.66 10.64 -12.56
C SER A 77 -0.85 11.87 -11.67
N SER A 78 -1.15 11.67 -10.38
CA SER A 78 -1.43 12.76 -9.44
C SER A 78 -0.28 13.06 -8.48
N CYS A 79 0.66 12.12 -8.30
CA CYS A 79 1.78 12.27 -7.37
C CYS A 79 2.88 13.16 -7.94
N ASP A 80 3.65 13.80 -7.05
CA ASP A 80 4.92 14.44 -7.41
C ASP A 80 6.13 13.60 -7.01
N THR A 81 5.93 12.53 -6.24
CA THR A 81 6.98 11.59 -5.87
C THR A 81 6.44 10.18 -5.68
N VAL A 82 7.17 9.19 -6.18
CA VAL A 82 6.91 7.77 -5.95
C VAL A 82 8.07 7.17 -5.15
N VAL A 83 7.74 6.42 -4.09
CA VAL A 83 8.69 5.63 -3.33
C VAL A 83 8.35 4.16 -3.54
N PHE A 84 9.22 3.43 -4.24
CA PHE A 84 9.05 2.00 -4.47
C PHE A 84 9.96 1.18 -3.56
N LEU A 85 9.36 0.42 -2.64
CA LEU A 85 10.05 -0.51 -1.75
C LEU A 85 10.22 -1.88 -2.42
N ASP A 86 11.25 -1.99 -3.26
CA ASP A 86 11.61 -3.20 -4.01
C ASP A 86 12.52 -4.13 -3.19
N LEU A 87 11.93 -4.78 -2.18
CA LEU A 87 12.67 -5.62 -1.23
C LEU A 87 12.59 -7.13 -1.58
N PRO A 88 13.57 -7.94 -1.14
CA PRO A 88 13.53 -9.39 -1.33
C PRO A 88 12.29 -10.03 -0.70
N ARG A 89 11.57 -10.87 -1.46
CA ARG A 89 10.33 -11.54 -1.00
C ARG A 89 10.51 -12.33 0.30
N VAL A 90 11.67 -12.95 0.52
CA VAL A 90 11.96 -13.74 1.73
C VAL A 90 11.96 -12.84 2.97
N LEU A 91 12.57 -11.65 2.85
CA LEU A 91 12.57 -10.65 3.92
C LEU A 91 11.15 -10.17 4.22
N CYS A 92 10.39 -9.84 3.17
CA CYS A 92 9.00 -9.40 3.30
C CYS A 92 8.12 -10.46 3.98
N ILE A 93 8.20 -11.72 3.55
CA ILE A 93 7.44 -12.84 4.14
C ILE A 93 7.84 -13.07 5.60
N PHE A 94 9.15 -13.09 5.89
CA PHE A 94 9.64 -13.23 7.26
C PHE A 94 9.11 -12.12 8.18
N ARG A 95 9.17 -10.85 7.73
CA ARG A 95 8.65 -9.71 8.48
C ARG A 95 7.15 -9.80 8.71
N THR A 96 6.38 -10.17 7.70
CA THR A 96 4.94 -10.40 7.80
C THR A 96 4.62 -11.47 8.86
N ILE A 97 5.27 -12.64 8.78
CA ILE A 97 5.06 -13.73 9.76
C ILE A 97 5.48 -13.30 11.17
N LYS A 98 6.64 -12.65 11.31
CA LYS A 98 7.14 -12.14 12.60
C LYS A 98 6.14 -11.16 13.23
N GLN A 99 5.64 -10.21 12.44
CA GLN A 99 4.69 -9.22 12.93
C GLN A 99 3.36 -9.87 13.33
N ALA A 100 2.82 -10.82 12.57
CA ALA A 100 1.60 -11.53 12.99
C ALA A 100 1.79 -12.35 14.27
N PHE A 101 2.99 -12.88 14.51
CA PHE A 101 3.31 -13.51 15.78
C PHE A 101 3.35 -12.48 16.93
N CYS A 102 3.97 -11.31 16.71
CA CYS A 102 4.07 -10.23 17.70
C CYS A 102 2.71 -9.58 18.02
N TYR A 103 1.85 -9.39 17.02
CA TYR A 103 0.53 -8.78 17.16
C TYR A 103 -0.59 -9.81 17.37
N ARG A 104 -0.25 -11.08 17.65
CA ARG A 104 -1.22 -12.13 17.93
C ARG A 104 -2.16 -11.68 19.06
N ASN A 105 -3.46 -11.61 18.77
CA ASN A 105 -4.54 -11.10 19.64
C ASN A 105 -4.63 -9.57 19.80
N THR A 106 -3.99 -8.78 18.94
CA THR A 106 -4.12 -7.33 18.90
C THR A 106 -4.38 -6.85 17.46
N THR A 107 -5.02 -5.69 17.30
CA THR A 107 -5.20 -5.08 15.97
C THR A 107 -3.98 -4.20 15.67
N ARG A 108 -3.41 -4.31 14.48
CA ARG A 108 -2.34 -3.40 14.08
C ARG A 108 -2.88 -1.98 13.89
N PRO A 109 -2.12 -0.93 14.23
CA PRO A 109 -2.58 0.47 14.14
C PRO A 109 -2.88 0.94 12.70
N ASP A 110 -2.32 0.26 11.70
CA ASP A 110 -2.54 0.49 10.27
C ASP A 110 -3.77 -0.25 9.70
N LEU A 111 -4.38 -1.17 10.46
CA LEU A 111 -5.64 -1.83 10.11
C LEU A 111 -6.86 -1.12 10.73
N ALA A 112 -8.05 -1.40 10.21
CA ALA A 112 -9.29 -0.95 10.83
C ALA A 112 -9.47 -1.62 12.21
N ALA A 113 -9.91 -0.85 13.21
CA ALA A 113 -10.09 -1.32 14.57
C ALA A 113 -11.06 -2.52 14.63
N GLY A 114 -10.70 -3.56 15.39
CA GLY A 114 -11.56 -4.75 15.59
C GLY A 114 -11.31 -5.90 14.61
N TYR A 115 -10.32 -5.79 13.72
CA TYR A 115 -10.02 -6.84 12.74
C TYR A 115 -8.58 -7.35 12.87
N PRO A 116 -8.38 -8.58 13.38
CA PRO A 116 -7.05 -9.16 13.52
C PRO A 116 -6.42 -9.41 12.16
N GLU A 117 -5.10 -9.33 12.10
CA GLU A 117 -4.33 -9.62 10.90
C GLU A 117 -4.65 -11.03 10.36
N ARG A 118 -5.14 -11.10 9.12
CA ARG A 118 -5.44 -12.37 8.45
C ARG A 118 -4.33 -12.71 7.46
N ILE A 119 -3.26 -13.34 7.94
CA ILE A 119 -2.29 -13.97 7.03
C ILE A 119 -2.92 -15.27 6.52
N THR A 120 -3.39 -15.25 5.28
CA THR A 120 -3.86 -16.46 4.61
C THR A 120 -2.76 -17.06 3.73
N ALA A 121 -2.93 -18.33 3.35
CA ALA A 121 -2.03 -18.98 2.39
C ALA A 121 -2.04 -18.25 1.04
N GLU A 122 -3.20 -17.72 0.63
CA GLU A 122 -3.35 -16.90 -0.58
C GLU A 122 -2.53 -15.62 -0.48
N PHE A 123 -2.50 -14.96 0.68
CA PHE A 123 -1.68 -13.76 0.88
C PHE A 123 -0.18 -14.06 0.81
N ILE A 124 0.28 -15.14 1.44
CA ILE A 124 1.68 -15.57 1.35
C ILE A 124 2.06 -15.95 -0.08
N ARG A 125 1.17 -16.65 -0.80
CA ARG A 125 1.37 -16.96 -2.23
C ARG A 125 1.48 -15.69 -3.06
N TRP A 126 0.59 -14.72 -2.84
CA TRP A 126 0.65 -13.42 -3.50
C TRP A 126 1.98 -12.70 -3.23
N MET A 127 2.49 -12.72 -2.00
CA MET A 127 3.80 -12.16 -1.66
C MET A 127 4.94 -12.89 -2.36
N TRP A 128 4.86 -14.23 -2.47
CA TRP A 128 5.87 -15.05 -3.13
C TRP A 128 5.97 -14.78 -4.64
N GLU A 129 4.81 -14.58 -5.28
CA GLU A 129 4.67 -14.30 -6.71
C GLU A 129 4.94 -12.81 -7.05
N TYR A 130 4.98 -11.93 -6.06
CA TYR A 130 5.12 -10.47 -6.23
C TYR A 130 6.26 -10.07 -7.17
N LEU A 131 7.47 -10.59 -6.95
CA LEU A 131 8.65 -10.25 -7.75
C LEU A 131 8.53 -10.70 -9.21
N LYS A 132 7.76 -11.77 -9.47
CA LYS A 132 7.58 -12.32 -10.83
C LYS A 132 6.41 -11.70 -11.56
N VAL A 133 5.32 -11.37 -10.85
CA VAL A 133 4.04 -11.02 -11.46
C VAL A 133 3.71 -9.53 -11.33
N ARG A 134 4.04 -8.92 -10.19
CA ARG A 134 3.63 -7.55 -9.87
C ARG A 134 4.75 -6.55 -10.10
N ARG A 135 5.97 -6.88 -9.69
CA ARG A 135 7.15 -6.02 -9.86
C ARG A 135 7.38 -5.59 -11.31
N PRO A 136 7.35 -6.46 -12.34
CA PRO A 136 7.56 -6.02 -13.72
C PRO A 136 6.51 -4.98 -14.15
N LYS A 137 5.23 -5.21 -13.85
CA LYS A 137 4.15 -4.28 -14.17
C LYS A 137 4.28 -2.93 -13.46
N ILE A 138 4.85 -2.92 -12.25
CA ILE A 138 5.15 -1.69 -11.53
C ILE A 138 6.29 -0.96 -12.23
N LEU A 139 7.38 -1.65 -12.55
CA LEU A 139 8.52 -1.07 -13.25
C LEU A 139 8.11 -0.48 -14.60
N ASP A 140 7.33 -1.21 -15.41
CA ASP A 140 6.81 -0.72 -16.69
C ASP A 140 6.05 0.61 -16.53
N LYS A 141 5.23 0.73 -15.47
CA LYS A 141 4.51 1.97 -15.16
C LYS A 141 5.45 3.08 -14.72
N LEU A 142 6.46 2.78 -13.91
CA LEU A 142 7.43 3.78 -13.43
C LEU A 142 8.35 4.26 -14.55
N ASP A 143 8.81 3.36 -15.41
CA ASP A 143 9.62 3.69 -16.58
C ASP A 143 8.84 4.61 -17.54
N GLY A 144 7.54 4.36 -17.70
CA GLY A 144 6.64 5.23 -18.45
C GLY A 144 6.49 6.66 -17.90
N LEU A 145 6.71 6.88 -16.59
CA LEU A 145 6.71 8.22 -15.98
C LEU A 145 8.04 8.97 -16.18
N LEU A 146 9.14 8.23 -16.33
CA LEU A 146 10.48 8.82 -16.50
C LEU A 146 10.79 9.14 -17.97
N GLY A 147 10.09 8.48 -18.90
CA GLY A 147 10.21 8.72 -20.35
C GLY A 147 9.28 9.78 -20.92
N SER A 148 8.42 10.40 -20.11
CA SER A 148 7.48 11.48 -20.47
C SER A 148 7.99 12.85 -20.03
#